data_AF-A0A958M0I8-F1
#
_entry.id   AF-A0A958M0I8-F1
#
_cell.length_a   1.000
_cell.length_b   1.000
_cell.length_c   1.000
_cell.angle_alpha   90.00
_cell.angle_beta   90.00
_cell.angle_gamma   90.00
#
_symmetry.space_group_name_H-M   'P 1'
#
loop_
_entity.id
_entity.type
_entity.pdbx_description
1 polymer ?
#
loop_
_entity_poly.entity_id
_entity_poly.type
_entity_poly.pdbx_seq_one_letter_code
_entity_poly.pdbx_strand_id
1 'polypeptide(L)'
;LSPEIKESTRFVYLEAVLAHDGKISGVLVQGLDKNKYNDVLNISSRVINGKNSLASDGKIPGALIGKGIAKRMNFKVGDTFKIVVPIMDSMDPTIFKRQIGEFKINGILELGKYEWNERSIIVDLEAAQKVAMIGNRYTGLLLKTDNIDRARDVAYHLAQKMGPQFWIRDWKDVNENLFDAVVIERIVIFLVVLIIVVVAAFNISSTLYVGVVQRNNDIAILKTLGVSKKQVLHIFTLQGLFLGTFGFVAGNLLGLLLCQLFMWGQQMFELIPGSVYKIDNIVVEVRWMDLGAIGLATLIICYIATLAPALRSSRLTVVEGLRYG
;
A
#
# COMPACT_ATOMS: atom_id res chain seq x y z
N LEU A 1 19.49 -11.83 -21.58
CA LEU A 1 18.91 -11.21 -20.39
C LEU A 1 19.53 -11.88 -19.17
N SER A 2 19.87 -11.13 -18.12
CA SER A 2 20.32 -11.73 -16.85
C SER A 2 19.27 -12.71 -16.32
N PRO A 3 19.64 -13.76 -15.57
CA PRO A 3 18.70 -14.78 -15.09
C PRO A 3 17.55 -14.25 -14.23
N GLU A 4 17.63 -12.99 -13.75
CA GLU A 4 16.63 -12.34 -12.88
C GLU A 4 15.56 -11.54 -13.65
N ILE A 5 15.67 -11.41 -14.98
CA ILE A 5 14.71 -10.71 -15.83
C ILE A 5 13.87 -11.75 -16.58
N LYS A 6 12.56 -11.81 -16.26
CA LYS A 6 11.61 -12.72 -16.92
C LYS A 6 11.31 -12.27 -18.34
N GLU A 7 10.92 -11.01 -18.49
CA GLU A 7 10.34 -10.50 -19.73
C GLU A 7 10.75 -9.07 -20.01
N SER A 8 10.66 -8.68 -21.29
CA SER A 8 10.93 -7.32 -21.72
C SER A 8 10.02 -6.88 -22.86
N THR A 9 9.60 -5.62 -22.82
CA THR A 9 8.85 -4.99 -23.92
C THR A 9 9.36 -3.58 -24.19
N ARG A 10 9.36 -3.20 -25.46
CA ARG A 10 9.61 -1.81 -25.86
C ARG A 10 8.38 -0.98 -25.55
N PHE A 11 8.60 0.29 -25.22
CA PHE A 11 7.51 1.23 -25.06
C PHE A 11 7.82 2.60 -25.68
N VAL A 12 6.76 3.26 -26.10
CA VAL A 12 6.74 4.67 -26.48
C VAL A 12 5.83 5.40 -25.50
N TYR A 13 6.29 6.54 -25.01
CA TYR A 13 5.54 7.39 -24.08
C TYR A 13 5.28 8.74 -24.71
N LEU A 14 4.01 9.14 -24.76
CA LEU A 14 3.56 10.39 -25.39
C LEU A 14 2.59 11.12 -24.46
N GLU A 15 2.76 12.43 -24.35
CA GLU A 15 1.72 13.29 -23.79
C GLU A 15 0.84 13.81 -24.92
N ALA A 16 -0.46 13.64 -24.77
CA ALA A 16 -1.42 13.99 -25.81
C ALA A 16 -2.65 14.68 -25.21
N VAL A 17 -3.38 15.38 -26.07
CA VAL A 17 -4.67 15.96 -25.73
C VAL A 17 -5.76 15.13 -26.39
N LEU A 18 -6.60 14.51 -25.58
CA LEU A 18 -7.80 13.82 -26.01
C LEU A 18 -8.91 14.85 -26.25
N ALA A 19 -9.56 14.80 -27.41
CA ALA A 19 -10.71 15.65 -27.72
C ALA A 19 -11.88 14.78 -28.21
N HIS A 20 -13.03 14.90 -27.55
CA HIS A 20 -14.27 14.19 -27.90
C HIS A 20 -15.50 14.97 -27.43
N ASP A 21 -16.51 15.16 -28.29
CA ASP A 21 -17.78 15.82 -27.99
C ASP A 21 -17.64 17.16 -27.22
N GLY A 22 -16.73 18.02 -27.67
CA GLY A 22 -16.48 19.33 -27.06
C GLY A 22 -15.74 19.29 -25.71
N LYS A 23 -15.44 18.10 -25.18
CA LYS A 23 -14.60 17.91 -23.99
C LYS A 23 -13.15 17.69 -24.40
N ILE A 24 -12.24 18.23 -23.59
CA ILE A 24 -10.79 18.12 -23.78
C ILE A 24 -10.16 17.60 -22.51
N SER A 25 -9.19 16.68 -22.63
CA SER A 25 -8.47 16.12 -21.48
C SER A 25 -7.02 15.81 -21.83
N GLY A 26 -6.08 16.16 -20.95
CA GLY A 26 -4.68 15.76 -21.10
C GLY A 26 -4.49 14.29 -20.71
N VAL A 27 -3.96 13.50 -21.64
CA VAL A 27 -3.80 12.05 -21.50
C VAL A 27 -2.35 11.63 -21.76
N LEU A 28 -1.99 10.49 -21.19
CA LEU A 28 -0.71 9.83 -21.33
C LEU A 28 -0.93 8.58 -22.20
N VAL A 29 -0.31 8.58 -23.37
CA VAL A 29 -0.43 7.49 -24.34
C VAL A 29 0.83 6.64 -24.27
N GLN A 30 0.64 5.36 -23.96
CA GLN A 30 1.72 4.38 -23.89
C GLN A 30 1.58 3.38 -25.04
N GLY A 31 2.51 3.44 -25.99
CA GLY A 31 2.63 2.46 -27.07
C GLY A 31 3.39 1.24 -26.57
N LEU A 32 2.80 0.05 -26.68
CA LEU A 32 3.39 -1.21 -26.23
C LEU A 32 3.33 -2.28 -27.32
N ASP A 33 4.28 -3.23 -27.29
CA ASP A 33 4.28 -4.36 -28.22
C ASP A 33 3.07 -5.25 -27.95
N LYS A 34 2.16 -5.34 -28.94
CA LYS A 34 0.91 -6.12 -28.87
C LYS A 34 1.06 -7.56 -28.41
N ASN A 35 2.23 -8.19 -28.61
CA ASN A 35 2.43 -9.58 -28.24
C ASN A 35 3.04 -9.74 -26.85
N LYS A 36 3.75 -8.73 -26.33
CA LYS A 36 4.54 -8.84 -25.09
C LYS A 36 4.03 -8.00 -23.93
N TYR A 37 3.17 -7.02 -24.20
CA TYR A 37 2.72 -6.08 -23.16
C TYR A 37 2.02 -6.78 -22.00
N ASN A 38 1.25 -7.83 -22.29
CA ASN A 38 0.50 -8.57 -21.28
C ASN A 38 1.43 -9.34 -20.34
N ASP A 39 2.50 -9.92 -20.85
CA ASP A 39 3.44 -10.73 -20.05
C ASP A 39 4.27 -9.87 -19.11
N VAL A 40 4.52 -8.61 -19.49
CA VAL A 40 5.25 -7.63 -18.67
C VAL A 40 4.34 -6.93 -17.67
N LEU A 41 3.18 -6.42 -18.09
CA LEU A 41 2.33 -5.54 -17.27
C LEU A 41 1.10 -6.22 -16.64
N ASN A 42 0.83 -7.49 -16.95
CA ASN A 42 -0.35 -8.24 -16.50
C ASN A 42 -1.67 -7.48 -16.77
N ILE A 43 -1.83 -6.89 -17.97
CA ILE A 43 -3.01 -6.06 -18.30
C ILE A 43 -4.31 -6.88 -18.32
N SER A 44 -4.26 -8.17 -18.64
CA SER A 44 -5.45 -9.03 -18.72
C SER A 44 -6.32 -8.99 -17.46
N SER A 45 -5.70 -9.02 -16.26
CA SER A 45 -6.42 -9.01 -14.99
C SER A 45 -7.01 -7.66 -14.62
N ARG A 46 -6.69 -6.62 -15.40
CA ARG A 46 -7.11 -5.22 -15.16
C ARG A 46 -8.21 -4.76 -16.13
N VAL A 47 -8.60 -5.58 -17.10
CA VAL A 47 -9.68 -5.23 -18.03
C VAL A 47 -11.03 -5.43 -17.33
N ILE A 48 -11.79 -4.34 -17.15
CA ILE A 48 -13.15 -4.39 -16.58
C ILE A 48 -14.18 -4.70 -17.66
N ASN A 49 -14.00 -4.13 -18.85
CA ASN A 49 -14.96 -4.25 -19.95
C ASN A 49 -14.24 -4.28 -21.29
N GLY A 50 -14.76 -5.05 -22.24
CA GLY A 50 -14.19 -5.22 -23.59
C GLY A 50 -13.14 -6.33 -23.69
N LYS A 51 -12.30 -6.25 -24.72
CA LYS A 51 -11.26 -7.24 -25.04
C LYS A 51 -9.89 -6.72 -24.63
N ASN A 52 -9.06 -7.58 -24.03
CA ASN A 52 -7.65 -7.29 -23.83
C ASN A 52 -6.88 -7.47 -25.16
N SER A 53 -7.02 -6.52 -26.07
CA SER A 53 -6.32 -6.58 -27.36
C SER A 53 -6.03 -5.20 -27.91
N LEU A 54 -4.78 -5.00 -28.31
CA LEU A 54 -4.33 -3.83 -29.08
C LEU A 54 -4.44 -4.05 -30.59
N ALA A 55 -5.03 -5.17 -31.03
CA ALA A 55 -5.21 -5.46 -32.44
C ALA A 55 -6.11 -4.43 -33.14
N SER A 56 -5.81 -4.21 -34.42
CA SER A 56 -6.57 -3.33 -35.32
C SER A 56 -7.59 -4.13 -36.12
N ASP A 57 -8.79 -3.58 -36.28
CA ASP A 57 -9.83 -4.12 -37.19
C ASP A 57 -9.61 -3.67 -38.66
N GLY A 58 -8.40 -3.21 -39.01
CA GLY A 58 -7.95 -3.00 -40.39
C GLY A 58 -7.43 -1.59 -40.70
N LYS A 59 -8.11 -0.53 -40.23
CA LYS A 59 -7.70 0.87 -40.48
C LYS A 59 -7.43 1.70 -39.23
N ILE A 60 -8.14 1.43 -38.14
CA ILE A 60 -8.05 2.19 -36.90
C ILE A 60 -7.40 1.31 -35.82
N PRO A 61 -6.23 1.70 -35.28
CA PRO A 61 -5.57 0.95 -34.23
C PRO A 61 -6.44 0.85 -32.96
N GLY A 62 -6.38 -0.31 -32.31
CA GLY A 62 -7.05 -0.56 -31.04
C GLY A 62 -6.37 0.15 -29.88
N ALA A 63 -7.15 0.55 -28.88
CA ALA A 63 -6.70 1.19 -27.66
C ALA A 63 -7.41 0.61 -26.43
N LEU A 64 -6.69 0.57 -25.33
CA LEU A 64 -7.23 0.30 -23.99
C LEU A 64 -7.17 1.60 -23.20
N ILE A 65 -8.28 2.00 -22.58
CA ILE A 65 -8.37 3.29 -21.86
C ILE A 65 -8.61 3.06 -20.37
N GLY A 66 -8.09 3.94 -19.51
CA GLY A 66 -8.42 3.93 -18.09
C GLY A 66 -9.91 4.21 -17.82
N LYS A 67 -10.48 3.59 -16.77
CA LYS A 67 -11.90 3.76 -16.40
C LYS A 67 -12.31 5.22 -16.17
N GLY A 68 -11.40 6.05 -15.68
CA GLY A 68 -11.66 7.46 -15.39
C GLY A 68 -11.88 8.28 -16.65
N ILE A 69 -11.08 8.03 -17.69
CA ILE A 69 -11.30 8.62 -19.03
C ILE A 69 -12.65 8.17 -19.57
N ALA A 70 -12.95 6.87 -19.50
CA ALA A 70 -14.19 6.31 -20.04
C ALA A 70 -15.42 6.96 -19.39
N LYS A 71 -15.43 7.08 -18.04
CA LYS A 71 -16.53 7.69 -17.29
C LYS A 71 -16.70 9.19 -17.59
N ARG A 72 -15.60 9.96 -17.61
CA ARG A 72 -15.63 11.42 -17.82
C ARG A 72 -16.06 11.83 -19.24
N MET A 73 -15.59 11.07 -20.22
CA MET A 73 -15.86 11.30 -21.65
C MET A 73 -17.10 10.53 -22.14
N ASN A 74 -17.73 9.71 -21.28
CA ASN A 74 -18.86 8.85 -21.60
C ASN A 74 -18.58 7.85 -22.74
N PHE A 75 -17.34 7.34 -22.80
CA PHE A 75 -16.96 6.35 -23.80
C PHE A 75 -17.44 4.95 -23.45
N LYS A 76 -17.75 4.19 -24.50
CA LYS A 76 -18.05 2.77 -24.46
C LYS A 76 -17.06 1.98 -25.30
N VAL A 77 -16.97 0.67 -25.05
CA VAL A 77 -16.19 -0.23 -25.89
C VAL A 77 -16.76 -0.22 -27.31
N GLY A 78 -15.90 0.00 -28.29
CA GLY A 78 -16.26 0.16 -29.70
C GLY A 78 -16.19 1.60 -30.20
N ASP A 79 -16.25 2.60 -29.31
CA ASP A 79 -16.19 4.01 -29.69
C ASP A 79 -14.80 4.39 -30.21
N THR A 80 -14.77 5.42 -31.05
CA THR A 80 -13.52 5.98 -31.61
C THR A 80 -13.24 7.35 -31.01
N PHE A 81 -11.97 7.62 -30.75
CA PHE A 81 -11.51 8.91 -30.25
C PHE A 81 -10.27 9.39 -30.98
N LYS A 82 -10.03 10.70 -30.90
CA LYS A 82 -8.86 11.34 -31.46
C LYS A 82 -7.98 11.91 -30.36
N ILE A 83 -6.69 11.73 -30.52
CA ILE A 83 -5.67 12.39 -29.72
C ILE A 83 -4.90 13.37 -30.59
N VAL A 84 -4.48 14.46 -29.98
CA VAL A 84 -3.63 15.47 -30.59
C VAL A 84 -2.30 15.47 -29.85
N VAL A 85 -1.23 15.15 -30.56
CA VAL A 85 0.14 15.18 -30.03
C VAL A 85 0.83 16.43 -30.59
N PRO A 86 1.35 17.34 -29.73
CA PRO A 86 2.18 18.43 -30.18
C PRO A 86 3.58 17.90 -30.51
N ILE A 87 4.02 18.07 -31.75
CA ILE A 87 5.35 17.66 -32.21
C ILE A 87 6.14 18.93 -32.53
N MET A 88 7.37 19.02 -32.02
CA MET A 88 8.28 20.12 -32.35
C MET A 88 8.71 20.01 -33.82
N ASP A 89 8.76 21.14 -34.51
CA ASP A 89 9.29 21.17 -35.87
C ASP A 89 10.79 20.86 -35.87
N SER A 90 11.26 20.12 -36.89
CA SER A 90 12.66 19.73 -37.00
C SER A 90 13.60 20.88 -37.37
N MET A 91 13.08 21.95 -37.99
CA MET A 91 13.87 23.12 -38.38
C MET A 91 13.74 24.27 -37.37
N ASP A 92 12.56 24.46 -36.76
CA ASP A 92 12.34 25.49 -35.74
C ASP A 92 11.75 24.89 -34.45
N PRO A 93 12.56 24.70 -33.40
CA PRO A 93 12.12 24.16 -32.11
C PRO A 93 11.05 24.99 -31.39
N THR A 94 10.80 26.24 -31.80
CA THR A 94 9.75 27.10 -31.23
C THR A 94 8.37 26.86 -31.84
N ILE A 95 8.31 26.16 -32.99
CA ILE A 95 7.08 25.88 -33.72
C ILE A 95 6.60 24.46 -33.39
N PHE A 96 5.34 24.36 -32.96
CA PHE A 96 4.68 23.08 -32.72
C PHE A 96 3.70 22.75 -33.86
N LYS A 97 3.88 21.57 -34.46
CA LYS A 97 2.93 20.98 -35.40
C LYS A 97 2.01 20.01 -34.65
N ARG A 98 0.72 20.03 -34.99
CA ARG A 98 -0.24 19.08 -34.43
C ARG A 98 -0.24 17.78 -35.24
N GLN A 99 -0.10 16.65 -34.59
CA GLN A 99 -0.33 15.34 -35.19
C GLN A 99 -1.56 14.70 -34.55
N ILE A 100 -2.48 14.23 -35.40
CA ILE A 100 -3.74 13.64 -34.94
C ILE A 100 -3.66 12.13 -35.13
N GLY A 101 -3.89 11.39 -34.04
CA GLY A 101 -4.06 9.94 -34.05
C GLY A 101 -5.51 9.59 -33.76
N GLU A 102 -6.07 8.65 -34.52
CA GLU A 102 -7.41 8.12 -34.30
C GLU A 102 -7.33 6.67 -33.83
N PHE A 103 -8.09 6.33 -32.79
CA PHE A 103 -8.04 5.04 -32.11
C PHE A 103 -9.44 4.54 -31.79
N LYS A 104 -9.60 3.21 -31.74
CA LYS A 104 -10.84 2.53 -31.36
C LYS A 104 -10.69 1.89 -29.98
N ILE A 105 -11.67 2.08 -29.11
CA ILE A 105 -11.64 1.53 -27.75
C ILE A 105 -11.99 0.04 -27.82
N ASN A 106 -10.99 -0.81 -27.56
CA ASN A 106 -11.18 -2.25 -27.47
C ASN A 106 -11.52 -2.70 -26.04
N GLY A 107 -11.05 -1.95 -25.03
CA GLY A 107 -11.29 -2.29 -23.63
C GLY A 107 -11.04 -1.14 -22.66
N ILE A 108 -11.59 -1.28 -21.46
CA ILE A 108 -11.51 -0.32 -20.35
C ILE A 108 -10.77 -0.97 -19.18
N LEU A 109 -9.81 -0.24 -18.61
CA LEU A 109 -8.84 -0.72 -17.60
C LEU A 109 -9.06 -0.13 -16.21
N GLU A 110 -8.79 -0.95 -15.19
CA GLU A 110 -8.62 -0.61 -13.78
C GLU A 110 -7.13 -0.70 -13.40
N LEU A 111 -6.44 0.42 -13.44
CA LEU A 111 -5.01 0.50 -13.16
C LEU A 111 -4.71 0.64 -11.66
N GLY A 112 -5.74 0.75 -10.80
CA GLY A 112 -5.62 0.75 -9.33
C GLY A 112 -5.15 2.07 -8.72
N LYS A 113 -4.68 3.01 -9.52
CA LYS A 113 -4.33 4.39 -9.11
C LYS A 113 -5.21 5.37 -9.88
N TYR A 114 -5.82 6.30 -9.16
CA TYR A 114 -6.74 7.30 -9.73
C TYR A 114 -6.13 8.04 -10.91
N GLU A 115 -4.90 8.55 -10.75
CA GLU A 115 -4.19 9.31 -11.80
C GLU A 115 -3.96 8.50 -13.08
N TRP A 116 -3.70 7.19 -12.95
CA TRP A 116 -3.50 6.30 -14.10
C TRP A 116 -4.85 6.00 -14.76
N ASN A 117 -5.89 5.76 -13.97
CA ASN A 117 -7.24 5.57 -14.47
C ASN A 117 -7.81 6.80 -15.20
N GLU A 118 -7.39 8.00 -14.80
CA GLU A 118 -7.86 9.26 -15.38
C GLU A 118 -7.10 9.72 -16.63
N ARG A 119 -5.87 9.25 -16.85
CA ARG A 119 -4.98 9.79 -17.90
C ARG A 119 -4.37 8.73 -18.80
N SER A 120 -4.32 7.46 -18.43
CA SER A 120 -3.63 6.44 -19.22
C SER A 120 -4.45 5.89 -20.39
N ILE A 121 -3.82 5.85 -21.55
CA ILE A 121 -4.28 5.17 -22.77
C ILE A 121 -3.15 4.26 -23.24
N ILE A 122 -3.45 2.98 -23.47
CA ILE A 122 -2.49 2.01 -24.00
C ILE A 122 -2.87 1.72 -25.45
N VAL A 123 -1.89 1.81 -26.34
CA VAL A 123 -2.05 1.56 -27.78
C VAL A 123 -0.94 0.64 -28.29
N ASP A 124 -1.10 0.13 -29.50
CA ASP A 124 -0.03 -0.60 -30.18
C ASP A 124 1.22 0.28 -30.41
N LEU A 125 2.40 -0.33 -30.27
CA LEU A 125 3.69 0.35 -30.40
C LEU A 125 3.84 1.06 -31.75
N GLU A 126 3.48 0.39 -32.86
CA GLU A 126 3.63 0.95 -34.20
C GLU A 126 2.69 2.16 -34.40
N ALA A 127 1.48 2.07 -33.85
CA ALA A 127 0.52 3.17 -33.87
C ALA A 127 1.04 4.39 -33.09
N ALA A 128 1.59 4.19 -31.90
CA ALA A 128 2.21 5.28 -31.13
C ALA A 128 3.39 5.91 -31.86
N GLN A 129 4.29 5.10 -32.44
CA GLN A 129 5.43 5.57 -33.22
C GLN A 129 5.03 6.42 -34.41
N LYS A 130 3.97 6.01 -35.12
CA LYS A 130 3.41 6.74 -36.27
C LYS A 130 2.82 8.08 -35.85
N VAL A 131 2.06 8.13 -34.75
CA VAL A 131 1.51 9.38 -34.22
C VAL A 131 2.61 10.30 -33.66
N ALA A 132 3.71 9.75 -33.16
CA ALA A 132 4.83 10.54 -32.66
C ALA A 132 5.82 11.00 -33.75
N MET A 133 5.70 10.50 -34.98
CA MET A 133 6.62 10.77 -36.09
C MET A 133 8.09 10.44 -35.77
N ILE A 134 8.32 9.42 -34.92
CA ILE A 134 9.67 9.03 -34.46
C ILE A 134 10.28 7.88 -35.27
N GLY A 135 9.55 7.30 -36.23
CA GLY A 135 9.97 6.11 -36.97
C GLY A 135 10.09 4.90 -36.06
N ASN A 136 11.12 4.07 -36.25
CA ASN A 136 11.35 2.85 -35.43
C ASN A 136 11.98 3.13 -34.06
N ARG A 137 12.08 4.40 -33.62
CA ARG A 137 12.60 4.77 -32.30
C ARG A 137 11.57 4.48 -31.21
N TYR A 138 12.04 4.23 -30.00
CA TYR A 138 11.21 3.99 -28.84
C TYR A 138 11.75 4.76 -27.63
N THR A 139 10.90 5.06 -26.65
CA THR A 139 11.28 5.83 -25.47
C THR A 139 12.15 5.02 -24.51
N GLY A 140 11.83 3.73 -24.34
CA GLY A 140 12.63 2.85 -23.50
C GLY A 140 12.21 1.38 -23.56
N LEU A 141 12.80 0.60 -22.67
CA LEU A 141 12.50 -0.82 -22.48
C LEU A 141 11.95 -1.02 -21.06
N LEU A 142 10.80 -1.69 -20.95
CA LEU A 142 10.27 -2.16 -19.69
C LEU A 142 10.78 -3.57 -19.44
N LEU A 143 11.24 -3.82 -18.23
CA LEU A 143 11.80 -5.10 -17.78
C LEU A 143 10.96 -5.62 -16.62
N LYS A 144 10.54 -6.89 -16.69
CA LYS A 144 9.86 -7.58 -15.59
C LYS A 144 10.88 -8.43 -14.84
N THR A 145 11.06 -8.16 -13.56
CA THR A 145 11.92 -8.96 -12.67
C THR A 145 11.14 -10.12 -12.06
N ASP A 146 11.85 -11.15 -11.61
CA ASP A 146 11.26 -12.27 -10.87
C ASP A 146 10.64 -11.83 -9.54
N ASN A 147 11.35 -10.94 -8.85
CA ASN A 147 11.00 -10.43 -7.53
C ASN A 147 11.02 -8.90 -7.54
N ILE A 148 9.97 -8.30 -7.01
CA ILE A 148 9.79 -6.86 -6.89
C ILE A 148 10.80 -6.21 -5.94
N ASP A 149 11.22 -6.93 -4.88
CA ASP A 149 12.14 -6.43 -3.87
C ASP A 149 13.58 -6.31 -4.38
N ARG A 150 13.95 -7.19 -5.32
CA ARG A 150 15.27 -7.19 -5.97
C ARG A 150 15.36 -6.24 -7.16
N ALA A 151 14.27 -5.57 -7.53
CA ALA A 151 14.25 -4.69 -8.70
C ALA A 151 15.32 -3.59 -8.62
N ARG A 152 15.58 -3.05 -7.43
CA ARG A 152 16.60 -2.02 -7.19
C ARG A 152 18.02 -2.55 -7.39
N ASP A 153 18.32 -3.76 -6.90
CA ASP A 153 19.62 -4.41 -7.08
C ASP A 153 19.87 -4.73 -8.56
N VAL A 154 18.84 -5.25 -9.24
CA VAL A 154 18.89 -5.52 -10.69
C VAL A 154 19.12 -4.23 -11.48
N ALA A 155 18.41 -3.16 -11.14
CA ALA A 155 18.57 -1.83 -11.75
C ALA A 155 19.99 -1.29 -11.56
N TYR A 156 20.54 -1.41 -10.35
CA TYR A 156 21.91 -0.99 -10.03
C TYR A 156 22.96 -1.77 -10.84
N HIS A 157 22.84 -3.10 -10.90
CA HIS A 157 23.74 -3.94 -11.69
C HIS A 157 23.64 -3.69 -13.20
N LEU A 158 22.43 -3.42 -13.71
CA LEU A 158 22.24 -3.02 -15.10
C LEU A 158 22.88 -1.65 -15.39
N ALA A 159 22.75 -0.69 -14.48
CA ALA A 159 23.31 0.65 -14.63
C ALA A 159 24.83 0.62 -14.71
N GLN A 160 25.47 -0.18 -13.86
CA GLN A 160 26.92 -0.39 -13.92
C GLN A 160 27.38 -1.01 -15.25
N LYS A 161 26.60 -1.93 -15.84
CA LYS A 161 26.96 -2.62 -17.08
C LYS A 161 26.71 -1.79 -18.34
N MET A 162 25.61 -1.03 -18.38
CA MET A 162 25.20 -0.27 -19.56
C MET A 162 25.91 1.10 -19.67
N GLY A 163 26.47 1.60 -18.57
CA GLY A 163 27.17 2.88 -18.54
C GLY A 163 26.23 4.09 -18.45
N PRO A 164 26.78 5.31 -18.42
CA PRO A 164 26.05 6.54 -18.08
C PRO A 164 25.08 7.04 -19.15
N GLN A 165 25.04 6.40 -20.33
CA GLN A 165 24.18 6.80 -21.45
C GLN A 165 22.72 6.35 -21.26
N PHE A 166 22.46 5.43 -20.33
CA PHE A 166 21.14 4.89 -20.08
C PHE A 166 20.67 5.29 -18.68
N TRP A 167 19.46 5.82 -18.59
CA TRP A 167 18.78 5.99 -17.33
C TRP A 167 17.95 4.75 -17.01
N ILE A 168 18.40 4.00 -16.01
CA ILE A 168 17.68 2.85 -15.48
C ILE A 168 17.02 3.30 -14.20
N ARG A 169 15.69 3.12 -14.13
CA ARG A 169 14.87 3.44 -12.97
C ARG A 169 14.07 2.22 -12.59
N ASP A 170 14.02 1.91 -11.30
CA ASP A 170 13.13 0.87 -10.79
C ASP A 170 11.75 1.45 -10.42
N TRP A 171 10.82 0.57 -10.06
CA TRP A 171 9.44 0.96 -9.78
C TRP A 171 9.30 1.86 -8.54
N LYS A 172 10.24 1.79 -7.58
CA LYS A 172 10.30 2.68 -6.42
C LYS A 172 10.80 4.07 -6.83
N ASP A 173 11.82 4.16 -7.67
CA ASP A 173 12.37 5.45 -8.15
C ASP A 173 11.30 6.31 -8.85
N VAL A 174 10.38 5.68 -9.58
CA VAL A 174 9.31 6.40 -10.29
C VAL A 174 8.33 7.09 -9.32
N ASN A 175 8.22 6.62 -8.08
CA ASN A 175 7.33 7.20 -7.07
C ASN A 175 8.05 7.35 -5.71
N GLU A 176 9.33 7.73 -5.71
CA GLU A 176 10.19 7.78 -4.52
C GLU A 176 9.52 8.55 -3.36
N ASN A 177 9.01 9.75 -3.64
CA ASN A 177 8.31 10.58 -2.65
C ASN A 177 7.13 9.87 -1.96
N LEU A 178 6.39 9.02 -2.69
CA LEU A 178 5.28 8.28 -2.11
C LEU A 178 5.79 7.18 -1.16
N PHE A 179 6.82 6.44 -1.59
CA PHE A 179 7.37 5.35 -0.79
C PHE A 179 8.12 5.87 0.44
N ASP A 180 8.87 6.95 0.31
CA ASP A 180 9.54 7.60 1.44
C ASP A 180 8.54 8.12 2.47
N ALA A 181 7.45 8.74 2.00
CA ALA A 181 6.37 9.15 2.88
C ALA A 181 5.77 7.96 3.64
N VAL A 182 5.50 6.83 2.97
CA VAL A 182 4.97 5.61 3.59
C VAL A 182 5.94 5.03 4.63
N VAL A 183 7.25 5.06 4.39
CA VAL A 183 8.26 4.58 5.35
C VAL A 183 8.28 5.46 6.59
N ILE A 184 8.30 6.78 6.42
CA ILE A 184 8.29 7.74 7.53
C ILE A 184 6.99 7.61 8.33
N GLU A 185 5.85 7.49 7.66
CA GLU A 185 4.54 7.33 8.30
C GLU A 185 4.47 6.05 9.16
N ARG A 186 5.03 4.94 8.66
CA ARG A 186 5.09 3.69 9.44
C ARG A 186 5.85 3.86 10.76
N ILE A 187 6.92 4.65 10.78
CA ILE A 187 7.68 4.96 12.00
C ILE A 187 6.83 5.78 12.97
N VAL A 188 6.12 6.79 12.48
CA VAL A 188 5.24 7.64 13.31
C VAL A 188 4.12 6.82 13.94
N ILE A 189 3.44 5.97 13.17
CA ILE A 189 2.38 5.08 13.69
C ILE A 189 2.94 4.13 14.76
N PHE A 190 4.12 3.56 14.53
CA PHE A 190 4.79 2.70 15.52
C PHE A 190 5.03 3.43 16.84
N LEU A 191 5.56 4.67 16.80
CA LEU A 191 5.81 5.47 18.01
C LEU A 191 4.52 5.80 18.76
N VAL A 192 3.45 6.18 18.04
CA VAL A 192 2.15 6.48 18.64
C VAL A 192 1.58 5.24 19.32
N VAL A 193 1.56 4.09 18.64
CA VAL A 193 1.09 2.82 19.21
C VAL A 193 1.90 2.43 20.44
N LEU A 194 3.23 2.60 20.40
CA LEU A 194 4.11 2.32 21.54
C LEU A 194 3.73 3.15 22.77
N ILE A 195 3.48 4.45 22.62
CA ILE A 195 3.06 5.33 23.71
C ILE A 195 1.71 4.89 24.30
N ILE A 196 0.74 4.55 23.45
CA ILE A 196 -0.58 4.06 23.91
C ILE A 196 -0.43 2.78 24.73
N VAL A 197 0.41 1.84 24.29
CA VAL A 197 0.69 0.59 25.02
C VAL A 197 1.35 0.87 26.37
N VAL A 198 2.32 1.78 26.42
CA VAL A 198 2.97 2.18 27.68
C VAL A 198 1.97 2.79 28.66
N VAL A 199 1.12 3.72 28.20
CA VAL A 199 0.05 4.32 29.03
C VAL A 199 -0.91 3.26 29.55
N ALA A 200 -1.31 2.30 28.70
CA ALA A 200 -2.17 1.19 29.12
C ALA A 200 -1.50 0.30 30.18
N ALA A 201 -0.21 0.00 30.03
CA ALA A 201 0.53 -0.80 31.01
C ALA A 201 0.65 -0.10 32.38
N PHE A 202 0.85 1.23 32.40
CA PHE A 202 0.82 2.03 33.62
C PHE A 202 -0.54 1.99 34.31
N ASN A 203 -1.64 2.03 33.53
CA ASN A 203 -2.99 1.89 34.08
C ASN A 203 -3.19 0.52 34.73
N ILE A 204 -2.78 -0.57 34.07
CA ILE A 204 -2.86 -1.93 34.66
C ILE A 204 -2.04 -2.02 35.95
N SER A 205 -0.81 -1.48 35.94
CA SER A 205 0.06 -1.47 37.11
C SER A 205 -0.57 -0.71 38.29
N SER A 206 -1.19 0.45 38.01
CA SER A 206 -1.92 1.25 39.00
C SER A 206 -3.13 0.51 39.57
N THR A 207 -3.94 -0.12 38.71
CA THR A 207 -5.10 -0.91 39.14
C THR A 207 -4.70 -2.10 39.99
N LEU A 208 -3.64 -2.84 39.60
CA LEU A 208 -3.13 -3.95 40.41
C LEU A 208 -2.58 -3.48 41.74
N TYR A 209 -1.83 -2.38 41.77
CA TYR A 209 -1.33 -1.81 43.01
C TYR A 209 -2.47 -1.50 43.99
N VAL A 210 -3.52 -0.81 43.53
CA VAL A 210 -4.69 -0.49 44.36
C VAL A 210 -5.41 -1.77 44.80
N GLY A 211 -5.62 -2.72 43.89
CA GLY A 211 -6.27 -3.99 44.21
C GLY A 211 -5.51 -4.82 45.25
N VAL A 212 -4.17 -4.74 45.24
CA VAL A 212 -3.34 -5.40 46.26
C VAL A 212 -3.47 -4.69 47.60
N VAL A 213 -3.36 -3.36 47.63
CA VAL A 213 -3.47 -2.58 48.87
C VAL A 213 -4.82 -2.83 49.56
N GLN A 214 -5.90 -2.91 48.79
CA GLN A 214 -7.24 -3.23 49.31
C GLN A 214 -7.34 -4.65 49.91
N ARG A 215 -6.47 -5.57 49.51
CA ARG A 215 -6.43 -6.97 49.98
C ARG A 215 -5.29 -7.27 50.94
N ASN A 216 -4.70 -6.24 51.56
CA ASN A 216 -3.58 -6.42 52.49
C ASN A 216 -3.91 -7.35 53.68
N ASN A 217 -5.13 -7.28 54.23
CA ASN A 217 -5.60 -8.19 55.29
C ASN A 217 -5.62 -9.65 54.81
N ASP A 218 -6.21 -9.92 53.65
CA ASP A 218 -6.28 -11.26 53.07
C ASP A 218 -4.87 -11.85 52.86
N ILE A 219 -3.93 -11.01 52.38
CA ILE A 219 -2.53 -11.41 52.17
C ILE A 219 -1.84 -11.70 53.51
N ALA A 220 -2.14 -10.94 54.57
CA ALA A 220 -1.59 -11.18 55.89
C ALA A 220 -2.08 -12.52 56.46
N ILE A 221 -3.37 -12.84 56.33
CA ILE A 221 -3.94 -14.13 56.73
C ILE A 221 -3.32 -15.29 55.93
N LEU A 222 -3.15 -15.13 54.62
CA LEU A 222 -2.49 -16.16 53.81
C LEU A 222 -1.03 -16.38 54.24
N LYS A 223 -0.31 -15.31 54.62
CA LYS A 223 1.05 -15.42 55.15
C LYS A 223 1.11 -16.11 56.51
N THR A 224 0.10 -15.94 57.38
CA THR A 224 0.04 -16.69 58.66
C THR A 224 -0.26 -18.17 58.45
N LEU A 225 -0.99 -18.52 57.39
CA LEU A 225 -1.21 -19.90 56.95
C LEU A 225 0.00 -20.54 56.24
N GLY A 226 1.12 -19.82 56.11
CA GLY A 226 2.38 -20.35 55.56
C GLY A 226 2.64 -20.05 54.08
N VAL A 227 1.83 -19.20 53.44
CA VAL A 227 2.06 -18.81 52.03
C VAL A 227 3.35 -17.98 51.91
N SER A 228 4.25 -18.45 51.04
CA SER A 228 5.53 -17.80 50.79
C SER A 228 5.39 -16.51 49.97
N LYS A 229 6.38 -15.60 50.10
CA LYS A 229 6.45 -14.36 49.30
C LYS A 229 6.44 -14.63 47.79
N LYS A 230 7.04 -15.74 47.35
CA LYS A 230 7.07 -16.16 45.94
C LYS A 230 5.68 -16.56 45.43
N GLN A 231 4.87 -17.23 46.25
CA GLN A 231 3.50 -17.60 45.87
C GLN A 231 2.61 -16.37 45.75
N VAL A 232 2.72 -15.40 46.66
CA VAL A 232 2.00 -14.11 46.55
C VAL A 232 2.40 -13.36 45.28
N LEU A 233 3.70 -13.28 44.98
CA LEU A 233 4.20 -12.68 43.75
C LEU A 233 3.65 -13.39 42.50
N HIS A 234 3.59 -14.73 42.52
CA HIS A 234 3.06 -15.53 41.41
C HIS A 234 1.58 -15.24 41.16
N ILE A 235 0.75 -15.17 42.19
CA ILE A 235 -0.70 -14.90 42.06
C ILE A 235 -0.93 -13.54 41.36
N PHE A 236 -0.28 -12.48 41.82
CA PHE A 236 -0.49 -11.15 41.27
C PHE A 236 0.12 -10.96 39.87
N THR A 237 1.26 -11.60 39.60
CA THR A 237 1.84 -11.59 38.24
C THR A 237 0.96 -12.36 37.26
N LEU A 238 0.37 -13.49 37.67
CA LEU A 238 -0.56 -14.26 36.83
C LEU A 238 -1.86 -13.49 36.57
N GLN A 239 -2.38 -12.77 37.58
CA GLN A 239 -3.53 -11.89 37.43
C GLN A 239 -3.26 -10.77 36.41
N GLY A 240 -2.08 -10.14 36.48
CA GLY A 240 -1.66 -9.12 35.52
C GLY A 240 -1.52 -9.68 34.10
N LEU A 241 -0.92 -10.86 33.96
CA LEU A 241 -0.80 -11.55 32.67
C LEU A 241 -2.17 -11.92 32.10
N PHE A 242 -3.11 -12.35 32.94
CA PHE A 242 -4.48 -12.68 32.53
C PHE A 242 -5.21 -11.44 32.01
N LEU A 243 -5.14 -10.30 32.72
CA LEU A 243 -5.72 -9.04 32.26
C LEU A 243 -5.08 -8.59 30.94
N GLY A 244 -3.75 -8.66 30.82
CA GLY A 244 -3.03 -8.30 29.59
C GLY A 244 -3.43 -9.18 28.40
N THR A 245 -3.51 -10.50 28.61
CA THR A 245 -3.91 -11.46 27.57
C THR A 245 -5.36 -11.25 27.15
N PHE A 246 -6.28 -11.07 28.11
CA PHE A 246 -7.68 -10.81 27.82
C PHE A 246 -7.85 -9.49 27.04
N GLY A 247 -7.17 -8.42 27.47
CA GLY A 247 -7.16 -7.14 26.76
C GLY A 247 -6.59 -7.26 25.35
N PHE A 248 -5.50 -8.02 25.16
CA PHE A 248 -4.95 -8.28 23.84
C PHE A 248 -5.93 -9.02 22.93
N VAL A 249 -6.55 -10.11 23.41
CA VAL A 249 -7.50 -10.90 22.61
C VAL A 249 -8.75 -10.08 22.27
N ALA A 250 -9.36 -9.43 23.26
CA ALA A 250 -10.55 -8.60 23.07
C ALA A 250 -10.24 -7.40 22.14
N GLY A 251 -9.09 -6.75 22.33
CA GLY A 251 -8.65 -5.64 21.50
C GLY A 251 -8.41 -6.03 20.05
N ASN A 252 -7.78 -7.18 19.80
CA ASN A 252 -7.60 -7.70 18.44
C ASN A 252 -8.94 -8.04 17.79
N LEU A 253 -9.86 -8.67 18.54
CA LEU A 253 -11.16 -9.05 18.01
C LEU A 253 -12.01 -7.81 17.64
N LEU A 254 -12.01 -6.78 18.50
CA LEU A 254 -12.61 -5.49 18.22
C LEU A 254 -11.92 -4.77 17.05
N GLY A 255 -10.60 -4.80 16.98
CA GLY A 255 -9.83 -4.18 15.89
C GLY A 255 -10.15 -4.81 14.53
N LEU A 256 -10.18 -6.14 14.45
CA LEU A 256 -10.56 -6.87 13.23
C LEU A 256 -12.00 -6.58 12.83
N LEU A 257 -12.91 -6.50 13.79
CA LEU A 257 -14.31 -6.14 13.55
C LEU A 257 -14.42 -4.71 12.98
N LEU A 258 -13.68 -3.75 13.54
CA LEU A 258 -13.62 -2.38 13.04
C LEU A 258 -13.03 -2.31 11.63
N CYS A 259 -11.97 -3.08 11.33
CA CYS A 259 -11.42 -3.18 9.98
C CYS A 259 -12.47 -3.69 8.98
N GLN A 260 -13.23 -4.72 9.34
CA GLN A 260 -14.28 -5.26 8.49
C GLN A 260 -15.43 -4.26 8.27
N LEU A 261 -15.85 -3.57 9.32
CA LEU A 261 -16.85 -2.50 9.22
C LEU A 261 -16.37 -1.35 8.34
N PHE A 262 -15.10 -0.97 8.43
CA PHE A 262 -14.51 0.06 7.59
C PHE A 262 -14.49 -0.37 6.12
N MET A 263 -14.06 -1.60 5.80
CA MET A 263 -14.08 -2.11 4.42
C MET A 263 -15.50 -2.15 3.85
N TRP A 264 -16.47 -2.61 4.64
CA TRP A 264 -17.88 -2.61 4.26
C TRP A 264 -18.40 -1.17 4.01
N GLY A 265 -18.07 -0.23 4.89
CA GLY A 265 -18.43 1.18 4.74
C GLY A 265 -17.79 1.82 3.51
N GLN A 266 -16.52 1.52 3.23
CA GLN A 266 -15.82 2.01 2.06
C GLN A 266 -16.45 1.48 0.75
N GLN A 267 -16.86 0.20 0.73
CA GLN A 267 -17.51 -0.39 -0.45
C GLN A 267 -18.91 0.18 -0.70
N MET A 268 -19.67 0.50 0.35
CA MET A 268 -21.05 1.00 0.23
C MET A 268 -21.13 2.52 0.00
N PHE A 269 -20.24 3.29 0.61
CA PHE A 269 -20.37 4.75 0.69
C PHE A 269 -19.18 5.53 0.12
N GLU A 270 -18.13 4.85 -0.40
CA GLU A 270 -16.89 5.50 -0.88
C GLU A 270 -16.35 6.55 0.12
N LEU A 271 -16.25 6.18 1.41
CA LEU A 271 -15.88 7.09 2.51
C LEU A 271 -14.62 7.91 2.22
N ILE A 272 -13.65 7.30 1.55
CA ILE A 272 -12.46 7.96 1.02
C ILE A 272 -12.60 8.05 -0.50
N PRO A 273 -12.98 9.22 -1.04
CA PRO A 273 -13.06 9.40 -2.48
C PRO A 273 -11.66 9.41 -3.10
N GLY A 274 -11.46 8.54 -4.10
CA GLY A 274 -10.20 8.41 -4.82
C GLY A 274 -9.73 9.70 -5.51
N SER A 275 -10.63 10.66 -5.73
CA SER A 275 -10.31 11.98 -6.30
C SER A 275 -9.47 12.86 -5.37
N VAL A 276 -9.60 12.71 -4.04
CA VAL A 276 -8.85 13.51 -3.05
C VAL A 276 -7.54 12.81 -2.68
N TYR A 277 -7.59 11.50 -2.46
CA TYR A 277 -6.43 10.72 -1.99
C TYR A 277 -5.66 10.01 -3.10
N LYS A 278 -6.09 10.12 -4.37
CA LYS A 278 -5.46 9.55 -5.57
C LYS A 278 -5.24 8.03 -5.55
N ILE A 279 -5.88 7.32 -4.62
CA ILE A 279 -5.83 5.87 -4.44
C ILE A 279 -7.27 5.36 -4.57
N ASP A 280 -7.50 4.42 -5.49
CA ASP A 280 -8.86 3.94 -5.78
C ASP A 280 -9.30 2.80 -4.87
N ASN A 281 -8.36 2.05 -4.27
CA ASN A 281 -8.67 0.93 -3.37
C ASN A 281 -7.70 0.89 -2.19
N ILE A 282 -8.22 0.93 -0.97
CA ILE A 282 -7.46 0.64 0.26
C ILE A 282 -7.84 -0.78 0.69
N VAL A 283 -6.92 -1.72 0.49
CA VAL A 283 -7.08 -3.08 0.99
C VAL A 283 -6.45 -3.16 2.36
N VAL A 284 -7.23 -3.56 3.37
CA VAL A 284 -6.70 -3.80 4.71
C VAL A 284 -6.03 -5.17 4.71
N GLU A 285 -4.70 -5.19 4.74
CA GLU A 285 -3.92 -6.42 4.85
C GLU A 285 -3.41 -6.61 6.29
N VAL A 286 -3.94 -7.61 6.98
CA VAL A 286 -3.52 -7.94 8.34
C VAL A 286 -2.27 -8.82 8.29
N ARG A 287 -1.13 -8.25 8.68
CA ARG A 287 0.14 -8.98 8.76
C ARG A 287 0.24 -9.69 10.11
N TRP A 288 0.05 -11.01 10.11
CA TRP A 288 0.12 -11.85 11.33
C TRP A 288 1.43 -11.71 12.10
N MET A 289 2.54 -11.48 11.39
CA MET A 289 3.84 -11.27 12.03
C MET A 289 3.89 -9.95 12.83
N ASP A 290 3.26 -8.88 12.33
CA ASP A 290 3.14 -7.61 13.05
C ASP A 290 2.24 -7.79 14.28
N LEU A 291 1.11 -8.51 14.15
CA LEU A 291 0.24 -8.84 15.28
C LEU A 291 0.95 -9.66 16.36
N GLY A 292 1.73 -10.67 15.96
CA GLY A 292 2.51 -11.50 16.88
C GLY A 292 3.59 -10.69 17.61
N ALA A 293 4.30 -9.81 16.89
CA ALA A 293 5.32 -8.93 17.46
C ALA A 293 4.72 -7.94 18.47
N ILE A 294 3.59 -7.32 18.13
CA ILE A 294 2.86 -6.42 19.04
C ILE A 294 2.37 -7.19 20.27
N GLY A 295 1.77 -8.36 20.08
CA GLY A 295 1.29 -9.20 21.18
C GLY A 295 2.41 -9.59 22.14
N LEU A 296 3.55 -10.04 21.62
CA LEU A 296 4.72 -10.36 22.43
C LEU A 296 5.23 -9.14 23.20
N ALA A 297 5.36 -7.99 22.53
CA ALA A 297 5.79 -6.75 23.16
C ALA A 297 4.83 -6.31 24.27
N THR A 298 3.51 -6.36 24.02
CA THR A 298 2.48 -6.04 25.02
C THR A 298 2.59 -6.96 26.24
N LEU A 299 2.74 -8.28 26.04
CA LEU A 299 2.87 -9.23 27.14
C LEU A 299 4.15 -8.98 27.97
N ILE A 300 5.28 -8.66 27.33
CA ILE A 300 6.52 -8.30 28.01
C ILE A 300 6.33 -7.03 28.84
N ILE A 301 5.74 -5.99 28.24
CA ILE A 301 5.51 -4.71 28.92
C ILE A 301 4.55 -4.90 30.10
N CYS A 302 3.45 -5.63 29.93
CA CYS A 302 2.52 -5.96 31.02
C CYS A 302 3.24 -6.74 32.12
N TYR A 303 4.04 -7.75 31.79
CA TYR A 303 4.79 -8.53 32.76
C TYR A 303 5.73 -7.64 33.59
N ILE A 304 6.53 -6.79 32.94
CA ILE A 304 7.45 -5.85 33.61
C ILE A 304 6.68 -4.86 34.50
N ALA A 305 5.59 -4.29 33.97
CA ALA A 305 4.77 -3.31 34.68
C ALA A 305 4.07 -3.91 35.92
N THR A 306 3.72 -5.19 35.89
CA THR A 306 3.10 -5.92 37.00
C THR A 306 4.11 -6.38 38.05
N LEU A 307 5.38 -6.57 37.66
CA LEU A 307 6.43 -7.04 38.54
C LEU A 307 6.70 -6.06 39.70
N ALA A 308 6.73 -4.76 39.40
CA ALA A 308 7.03 -3.71 40.38
C ALA A 308 6.02 -3.66 41.55
N PRO A 309 4.70 -3.57 41.35
CA PRO A 309 3.72 -3.62 42.44
C PRO A 309 3.71 -4.99 43.13
N ALA A 310 3.80 -6.09 42.38
CA ALA A 310 3.76 -7.43 42.97
C ALA A 310 4.96 -7.70 43.90
N LEU A 311 6.16 -7.22 43.54
CA LEU A 311 7.35 -7.27 44.39
C LEU A 311 7.16 -6.47 45.67
N ARG A 312 6.62 -5.25 45.57
CA ARG A 312 6.35 -4.39 46.72
C ARG A 312 5.40 -5.06 47.71
N SER A 313 4.35 -5.70 47.20
CA SER A 313 3.35 -6.41 48.02
C SER A 313 3.87 -7.70 48.65
N SER A 314 4.73 -8.44 47.95
CA SER A 314 5.36 -9.63 48.51
C SER A 314 6.16 -9.33 49.79
N ARG A 315 6.67 -8.10 49.93
CA ARG A 315 7.48 -7.64 51.07
C ARG A 315 6.68 -7.16 52.28
N LEU A 316 5.37 -6.95 52.18
CA LEU A 316 4.52 -6.55 53.31
C LEU A 316 4.63 -7.55 54.47
N THR A 317 4.85 -7.08 55.69
CA THR A 317 4.91 -7.94 56.87
C THR A 317 3.51 -8.21 57.44
N VAL A 318 3.34 -9.35 58.13
CA VAL A 318 2.05 -9.73 58.76
C VAL A 318 1.56 -8.66 59.73
N VAL A 319 2.48 -8.03 60.47
CA VAL A 319 2.17 -6.96 61.44
C VAL A 319 1.68 -5.70 60.74
N GLU A 320 2.26 -5.31 59.61
CA GLU A 320 1.78 -4.16 58.82
C GLU A 320 0.41 -4.43 58.21
N GLY A 321 0.16 -5.66 57.75
CA GLY A 321 -1.14 -6.03 57.17
C GLY A 321 -2.29 -5.94 58.17
N LEU A 322 -2.08 -6.42 59.41
CA LEU A 322 -3.10 -6.41 60.47
C LEU A 322 -3.25 -5.06 61.19
N ARG A 323 -2.24 -4.17 61.13
CA ARG A 323 -2.27 -2.86 61.81
C ARG A 323 -2.96 -1.77 60.98
N TYR A 324 -2.98 -1.91 59.66
CA TYR A 324 -3.64 -0.99 58.73
C TYR A 324 -4.91 -1.58 58.10
N GLY A 325 -5.39 -2.70 58.66
CA GLY A 325 -6.54 -3.46 58.22
C GLY A 325 -7.86 -3.01 58.80
#